data_AF-A0A939IU95-F1
#
_entry.id   AF-A0A939IU95-F1
#
_cell.length_a   1.000
_cell.length_b   1.000
_cell.length_c   1.000
_cell.angle_alpha   90.00
_cell.angle_beta   90.00
_cell.angle_gamma   90.00
#
_symmetry.space_group_name_H-M   'P 1'
#
loop_
_entity.id
_entity.type
_entity.pdbx_description
1 polymer ?
#
loop_
_entity_poly.entity_id
_entity_poly.type
_entity_poly.pdbx_seq_one_letter_code
_entity_poly.pdbx_strand_id
1 'polypeptide(L)'
;MNKVVLIHRVATPDSAGLKPVGVWSIENDRESHFYGVGDEGYEARGRKALFHRPHVAAVEWALYKAETSPNWELYKGSTRLLLEPDLDQILAEAQADFAAASLKKQDLFRLKARQAPSRAAPSSPDWGAPPRVVAQSWWIAAELVRRHPESLVYEAHPGGGMYDVLAVAPSRHFSSEASTGEAAVLLNRVGTLQVHAGAAITGIADWASVLIAAKPFEIVRELESVAGWLPPRATPSATRRSLTYRFIASALGMFVNDRHQWDARCELFDTVDGLEPRGFVDSFPQAHADLASVPRIGIYGEPHSHYWGLLRDGEAIALVSIDGRLYRRAGATLDLLVEYQKHHRRLRRMTAALLRDWL
;
A
#
# COMPACT_ATOMS: atom_id res chain seq x y z
N MET A 1 21.32 -33.03 -15.47
CA MET A 1 21.02 -32.62 -14.09
C MET A 1 20.50 -31.20 -14.13
N ASN A 2 19.42 -30.88 -13.40
CA ASN A 2 18.82 -29.54 -13.44
C ASN A 2 19.53 -28.66 -12.42
N LYS A 3 20.62 -28.03 -12.84
CA LYS A 3 21.29 -26.96 -12.10
C LYS A 3 20.51 -25.67 -12.31
N VAL A 4 20.25 -24.93 -11.24
CA VAL A 4 19.59 -23.61 -11.28
C VAL A 4 20.48 -22.56 -10.64
N VAL A 5 20.54 -21.39 -11.26
CA VAL A 5 21.27 -20.24 -10.74
C VAL A 5 20.28 -19.13 -10.42
N LEU A 6 20.32 -18.66 -9.19
CA LEU A 6 19.45 -17.63 -8.65
C LEU A 6 20.25 -16.39 -8.27
N ILE A 7 19.70 -15.22 -8.52
CA ILE A 7 20.21 -13.94 -8.03
C ILE A 7 19.36 -13.54 -6.82
N HIS A 8 20.00 -13.34 -5.68
CA HIS A 8 19.39 -12.79 -4.47
C HIS A 8 19.43 -11.26 -4.56
N ARG A 9 18.26 -10.65 -4.46
CA ARG A 9 18.08 -9.19 -4.49
C ARG A 9 17.48 -8.70 -3.18
N VAL A 10 17.87 -7.51 -2.75
CA VAL A 10 17.34 -6.87 -1.54
C VAL A 10 17.05 -5.39 -1.79
N ALA A 11 16.04 -4.87 -1.11
CA ALA A 11 15.83 -3.43 -1.04
C ALA A 11 16.98 -2.82 -0.25
N THR A 12 17.66 -1.83 -0.84
CA THR A 12 18.63 -1.00 -0.13
C THR A 12 18.09 0.42 0.01
N PRO A 13 18.35 1.12 1.13
CA PRO A 13 17.84 2.47 1.37
C PRO A 13 18.15 3.45 0.23
N ASP A 14 19.28 3.24 -0.45
CA ASP A 14 19.80 4.18 -1.44
C ASP A 14 19.40 3.84 -2.89
N SER A 15 18.55 2.83 -3.10
CA SER A 15 18.27 2.32 -4.44
C SER A 15 16.79 2.26 -4.79
N ALA A 16 16.41 2.80 -5.95
CA ALA A 16 15.05 2.78 -6.51
C ALA A 16 14.61 1.40 -7.07
N GLY A 17 15.03 0.31 -6.43
CA GLY A 17 14.80 -1.07 -6.83
C GLY A 17 15.51 -2.08 -5.92
N LEU A 18 15.44 -3.37 -6.29
CA LEU A 18 16.10 -4.44 -5.54
C LEU A 18 17.52 -4.68 -6.08
N LYS A 19 18.52 -4.30 -5.28
CA LYS A 19 19.96 -4.47 -5.58
C LYS A 19 20.31 -5.97 -5.58
N PRO A 20 20.98 -6.50 -6.61
CA PRO A 20 21.62 -7.81 -6.56
C PRO A 20 22.74 -7.82 -5.50
N VAL A 21 22.63 -8.73 -4.54
CA VAL A 21 23.58 -8.83 -3.42
C VAL A 21 24.27 -10.19 -3.31
N GLY A 22 23.73 -11.22 -3.97
CA GLY A 22 24.39 -12.53 -4.02
C GLY A 22 23.83 -13.42 -5.11
N VAL A 23 24.54 -14.50 -5.39
CA VAL A 23 24.17 -15.51 -6.38
C VAL A 23 24.26 -16.89 -5.74
N TRP A 24 23.28 -17.74 -6.04
CA TRP A 24 23.20 -19.13 -5.57
C TRP A 24 23.15 -20.07 -6.77
N SER A 25 23.99 -21.09 -6.79
CA SER A 25 23.91 -22.22 -7.72
C SER A 25 23.52 -23.48 -6.95
N ILE A 26 22.40 -24.07 -7.34
CA ILE A 26 21.80 -25.23 -6.70
C ILE A 26 21.70 -26.36 -7.71
N GLU A 27 22.28 -27.50 -7.36
CA GLU A 27 22.23 -28.72 -8.16
C GLU A 27 21.94 -29.92 -7.25
N ASN A 28 20.73 -30.45 -7.36
CA ASN A 28 20.20 -31.43 -6.40
C ASN A 28 20.27 -30.84 -4.97
N ASP A 29 21.01 -31.45 -4.04
CA ASP A 29 21.24 -30.94 -2.69
C ASP A 29 22.61 -30.29 -2.50
N ARG A 30 23.36 -30.05 -3.58
CA ARG A 30 24.62 -29.29 -3.54
C ARG A 30 24.32 -27.81 -3.75
N GLU A 31 24.87 -26.98 -2.86
CA GLU A 31 24.78 -25.53 -2.92
C GLU A 31 26.18 -24.92 -3.08
N SER A 32 26.25 -23.86 -3.86
CA SER A 32 27.38 -22.95 -3.92
C SER A 32 26.81 -21.55 -4.03
N HIS A 33 27.43 -20.59 -3.37
CA HIS A 33 26.95 -19.22 -3.37
C HIS A 33 28.11 -18.24 -3.33
N PHE A 34 27.83 -17.03 -3.79
CA PHE A 34 28.78 -15.93 -3.77
C PHE A 34 28.05 -14.66 -3.38
N TYR A 35 28.65 -13.90 -2.47
CA TYR A 35 28.24 -12.56 -2.06
C TYR A 35 29.44 -11.64 -2.24
N GLY A 36 29.21 -10.49 -2.84
CA GLY A 36 30.26 -9.50 -3.04
C GLY A 36 30.72 -8.88 -1.71
N VAL A 37 31.90 -8.25 -1.73
CA VAL A 37 32.43 -7.53 -0.58
C VAL A 37 31.46 -6.45 -0.13
N GLY A 38 31.05 -6.49 1.14
CA GLY A 38 30.08 -5.58 1.75
C GLY A 38 28.62 -6.07 1.73
N ASP A 39 28.31 -7.15 1.02
CA ASP A 39 26.98 -7.75 0.94
C ASP A 39 26.87 -9.09 1.73
N GLU A 40 27.94 -9.50 2.43
CA GLU A 40 28.03 -10.78 3.15
C GLU A 40 26.97 -10.91 4.27
N GLY A 41 26.54 -9.77 4.85
CA GLY A 41 25.47 -9.74 5.84
C GLY A 41 24.13 -10.30 5.34
N TYR A 42 23.93 -10.38 4.03
CA TYR A 42 22.73 -10.94 3.41
C TYR A 42 22.80 -12.46 3.17
N GLU A 43 23.95 -13.10 3.40
CA GLU A 43 24.16 -14.53 3.19
C GLU A 43 23.24 -15.37 4.08
N ALA A 44 23.22 -15.10 5.38
CA ALA A 44 22.39 -15.84 6.33
C ALA A 44 20.89 -15.76 5.97
N ARG A 45 20.45 -14.61 5.46
CA ARG A 45 19.07 -14.40 4.98
C ARG A 45 18.79 -15.22 3.72
N GLY A 46 19.71 -15.20 2.75
CA GLY A 46 19.59 -15.97 1.51
C GLY A 46 19.52 -17.48 1.80
N ARG A 47 20.43 -17.97 2.63
CA ARG A 47 20.49 -19.36 3.07
C ARG A 47 19.23 -19.78 3.80
N LYS A 48 18.74 -18.96 4.73
CA LYS A 48 17.49 -19.22 5.43
C LYS A 48 16.33 -19.38 4.45
N ALA A 49 16.21 -18.49 3.45
CA ALA A 49 15.10 -18.52 2.50
C ALA A 49 15.10 -19.75 1.57
N LEU A 50 16.28 -20.26 1.19
CA LEU A 50 16.42 -21.40 0.28
C LEU A 50 16.41 -22.77 0.99
N PHE A 51 16.85 -22.82 2.25
CA PHE A 51 17.05 -24.10 2.95
C PHE A 51 16.14 -24.32 4.15
N HIS A 52 15.50 -23.29 4.70
CA HIS A 52 14.32 -23.48 5.56
C HIS A 52 13.08 -23.63 4.69
N ARG A 53 13.00 -24.77 4.00
CA ARG A 53 11.97 -25.09 3.01
C ARG A 53 11.07 -26.26 3.48
N PRO A 54 9.85 -26.41 2.91
CA PRO A 54 9.03 -27.62 3.05
C PRO A 54 9.77 -28.87 2.52
N HIS A 55 9.19 -30.07 2.69
CA HIS A 55 9.72 -31.33 2.17
C HIS A 55 9.64 -31.43 0.63
N VAL A 56 10.34 -30.53 -0.06
CA VAL A 56 10.45 -30.43 -1.53
C VAL A 56 11.92 -30.38 -1.94
N ALA A 57 12.22 -30.75 -3.18
CA ALA A 57 13.58 -30.72 -3.70
C ALA A 57 14.14 -29.29 -3.74
N ALA A 58 15.46 -29.12 -3.53
CA ALA A 58 16.07 -27.79 -3.47
C ALA A 58 15.85 -26.98 -4.75
N VAL A 59 16.01 -27.65 -5.90
CA VAL A 59 15.83 -27.05 -7.23
C VAL A 59 14.38 -26.62 -7.44
N GLU A 60 13.41 -27.43 -7.02
CA GLU A 60 11.98 -27.10 -7.12
C GLU A 60 11.64 -25.89 -6.25
N TRP A 61 12.13 -25.87 -5.01
CA TRP A 61 11.94 -24.74 -4.11
C TRP A 61 12.59 -23.45 -4.61
N ALA A 62 13.78 -23.56 -5.19
CA ALA A 62 14.52 -22.46 -5.78
C ALA A 62 13.76 -21.82 -6.96
N LEU A 63 13.21 -22.65 -7.86
CA LEU A 63 12.36 -22.20 -8.95
C LEU A 63 11.09 -21.52 -8.42
N TYR A 64 10.43 -22.13 -7.43
CA TYR A 64 9.28 -21.54 -6.76
C TYR A 64 9.61 -20.17 -6.15
N LYS A 65 10.78 -20.01 -5.51
CA LYS A 65 11.22 -18.73 -4.95
C LYS A 65 11.44 -17.66 -6.02
N ALA A 66 12.05 -18.02 -7.14
CA ALA A 66 12.23 -17.09 -8.26
C ALA A 66 10.90 -16.64 -8.88
N GLU A 67 9.87 -17.47 -8.83
CA GLU A 67 8.54 -17.15 -9.36
C GLU A 67 7.69 -16.33 -8.38
N THR A 68 7.80 -16.59 -7.08
CA THR A 68 6.87 -16.05 -6.07
C THR A 68 7.45 -14.97 -5.17
N SER A 69 8.76 -14.72 -5.22
CA SER A 69 9.42 -13.75 -4.36
C SER A 69 10.21 -12.72 -5.17
N PRO A 70 9.95 -11.41 -4.99
CA PRO A 70 10.68 -10.39 -5.73
C PRO A 70 12.18 -10.33 -5.36
N ASN A 71 12.57 -10.94 -4.23
CA ASN A 71 13.97 -11.00 -3.78
C ASN A 71 14.78 -12.09 -4.50
N TRP A 72 14.18 -12.88 -5.38
CA TRP A 72 14.84 -13.97 -6.07
C TRP A 72 14.54 -13.90 -7.56
N GLU A 73 15.59 -13.96 -8.37
CA GLU A 73 15.46 -13.97 -9.82
C GLU A 73 16.23 -15.15 -10.41
N LEU A 74 15.65 -15.83 -11.38
CA LEU A 74 16.35 -16.87 -12.12
C LEU A 74 17.33 -16.23 -13.11
N TYR A 75 18.62 -16.58 -13.03
CA TYR A 75 19.61 -16.12 -14.01
C TYR A 75 19.32 -16.74 -15.39
N LYS A 76 19.08 -15.89 -16.39
CA LYS A 76 18.66 -16.29 -17.74
C LYS A 76 19.82 -16.48 -18.73
N GLY A 77 21.06 -16.30 -18.30
CA GLY A 77 22.24 -16.55 -19.15
C GLY A 77 22.35 -18.02 -19.56
N SER A 78 23.24 -18.32 -20.52
CA SER A 78 23.44 -19.67 -21.08
C SER A 78 24.11 -20.63 -20.09
N THR A 79 23.42 -20.94 -18.99
CA THR A 79 23.81 -21.97 -18.01
C THR A 79 23.92 -23.37 -18.62
N ARG A 80 23.40 -23.58 -19.83
CA ARG A 80 23.41 -24.87 -20.54
C ARG A 80 24.79 -25.34 -21.01
N LEU A 81 25.83 -24.50 -20.97
CA LEU A 81 27.14 -24.86 -21.54
C LEU A 81 28.32 -24.85 -20.53
N LEU A 82 28.10 -24.43 -19.29
CA LEU A 82 29.16 -24.36 -18.27
C LEU A 82 28.96 -25.45 -17.21
N LEU A 83 29.95 -26.32 -17.05
CA LEU A 83 29.99 -27.34 -16.00
C LEU A 83 29.92 -26.68 -14.60
N GLU A 84 30.60 -25.54 -14.42
CA GLU A 84 30.55 -24.72 -13.22
C GLU A 84 30.35 -23.24 -13.60
N PRO A 85 29.23 -22.61 -13.17
CA PRO A 85 29.01 -21.20 -13.39
C PRO A 85 29.95 -20.39 -12.51
N ASP A 86 30.59 -19.38 -13.08
CA ASP A 86 31.34 -18.38 -12.33
C ASP A 86 30.33 -17.45 -11.63
N LEU A 87 30.11 -17.69 -10.33
CA LEU A 87 29.11 -16.95 -9.55
C LEU A 87 29.51 -15.49 -9.31
N ASP A 88 30.81 -15.20 -9.30
CA ASP A 88 31.33 -13.83 -9.19
C ASP A 88 31.02 -13.05 -10.45
N GLN A 89 31.35 -13.63 -11.62
CA GLN A 89 31.01 -13.03 -12.90
C GLN A 89 29.50 -12.78 -13.05
N ILE A 90 28.66 -13.75 -12.66
CA ILE A 90 27.19 -13.60 -12.74
C ILE A 90 26.70 -12.48 -11.82
N LEU A 91 27.26 -12.35 -10.62
CA LEU A 91 26.89 -11.26 -9.71
C LEU A 91 27.32 -9.91 -10.29
N ALA A 92 28.54 -9.82 -10.82
CA ALA A 92 29.06 -8.62 -11.45
C ALA A 92 28.21 -8.17 -12.65
N GLU A 93 27.78 -9.10 -13.51
CA GLU A 93 26.86 -8.83 -14.62
C GLU A 93 25.52 -8.28 -14.10
N ALA A 94 24.91 -8.94 -13.11
CA ALA A 94 23.64 -8.51 -12.53
C ALA A 94 23.74 -7.11 -11.89
N GLN A 95 24.84 -6.83 -11.19
CA GLN A 95 25.11 -5.52 -10.59
C GLN A 95 25.35 -4.43 -11.64
N ALA A 96 26.04 -4.75 -12.74
CA ALA A 96 26.23 -3.84 -13.87
C ALA A 96 24.90 -3.48 -14.54
N ASP A 97 24.04 -4.48 -14.79
CA ASP A 97 22.69 -4.27 -15.32
C ASP A 97 21.84 -3.40 -14.38
N PHE A 98 21.92 -3.65 -13.07
CA PHE A 98 21.25 -2.85 -12.07
C PHE A 98 21.75 -1.39 -12.04
N ALA A 99 23.06 -1.18 -12.11
CA ALA A 99 23.67 0.15 -12.15
C ALA A 99 23.26 0.90 -13.43
N ALA A 100 23.29 0.23 -14.59
CA ALA A 100 22.87 0.81 -15.87
C ALA A 100 21.38 1.18 -15.87
N ALA A 101 20.51 0.33 -15.32
CA ALA A 101 19.09 0.62 -15.17
C ALA A 101 18.84 1.78 -14.20
N SER A 102 19.60 1.86 -13.11
CA SER A 102 19.51 2.92 -12.11
C SER A 102 19.96 4.28 -12.67
N LEU A 103 21.06 4.31 -13.43
CA LEU A 103 21.53 5.50 -14.14
C LEU A 103 20.52 5.99 -15.17
N LYS A 104 19.95 5.09 -15.99
CA LYS A 104 18.89 5.46 -16.95
C LYS A 104 17.67 6.05 -16.26
N LYS A 105 17.24 5.49 -15.12
CA LYS A 105 16.16 6.08 -14.32
C LYS A 105 16.56 7.47 -13.83
N GLN A 106 17.72 7.63 -13.22
CA GLN A 106 18.21 8.91 -12.71
C GLN A 106 18.33 9.99 -13.80
N ASP A 107 18.79 9.63 -15.00
CA ASP A 107 18.87 10.55 -16.15
C ASP A 107 17.47 10.92 -16.66
N LEU A 108 16.53 9.97 -16.71
CA LEU A 108 15.13 10.25 -17.03
C LEU A 108 14.52 11.21 -15.99
N PHE A 109 14.83 11.01 -14.71
CA PHE A 109 14.42 11.88 -13.62
C PHE A 109 15.04 13.27 -13.74
N ARG A 110 16.33 13.39 -14.05
CA ARG A 110 17.01 14.68 -14.27
C ARG A 110 16.48 15.42 -15.49
N LEU A 111 16.14 14.72 -16.57
CA LEU A 111 15.51 15.29 -17.76
C LEU A 111 14.10 15.82 -17.46
N LYS A 112 13.31 15.10 -16.66
CA LYS A 112 12.00 15.56 -16.19
C LYS A 112 12.12 16.73 -15.20
N ALA A 113 13.08 16.69 -14.29
CA ALA A 113 13.34 17.74 -13.30
C ALA A 113 13.83 19.05 -13.95
N ARG A 114 14.60 18.99 -15.04
CA ARG A 114 15.04 20.18 -15.81
C ARG A 114 13.90 20.88 -16.57
N GLN A 115 12.76 20.22 -16.78
CA GLN A 115 11.58 20.81 -17.41
C GLN A 115 10.57 21.37 -16.40
N ALA A 116 10.77 21.15 -15.09
CA ALA A 116 9.92 21.69 -14.04
C ALA A 116 10.51 23.02 -13.51
N PRO A 117 9.72 24.12 -13.42
CA PRO A 117 10.19 25.34 -12.80
C PRO A 117 10.53 25.08 -11.32
N SER A 118 11.74 25.45 -10.93
CA SER A 118 12.28 25.37 -9.57
C SER A 118 11.34 26.01 -8.55
N ARG A 119 10.79 25.21 -7.63
CA ARG A 119 10.06 25.69 -6.46
C ARG A 119 10.62 25.04 -5.19
N ALA A 120 10.71 25.85 -4.14
CA ALA A 120 11.08 25.44 -2.79
C ALA A 120 10.23 24.25 -2.31
N ALA A 121 10.79 23.49 -1.34
CA ALA A 121 10.19 22.29 -0.75
C ALA A 121 8.65 22.40 -0.65
N PRO A 122 7.90 21.48 -1.27
CA PRO A 122 6.46 21.63 -1.36
C PRO A 122 5.86 21.45 0.04
N SER A 123 5.19 22.51 0.53
CA SER A 123 3.94 22.30 1.24
C SER A 123 3.13 21.26 0.45
N SER A 124 2.65 20.19 1.11
CA SER A 124 1.81 19.16 0.47
C SER A 124 0.94 19.81 -0.60
N PRO A 125 0.96 19.34 -1.86
CA PRO A 125 0.08 19.87 -2.88
C PRO A 125 -1.33 19.90 -2.31
N ASP A 126 -1.87 21.11 -2.15
CA ASP A 126 -3.26 21.31 -1.80
C ASP A 126 -4.04 20.79 -3.00
N TRP A 127 -4.33 19.48 -3.00
CA TRP A 127 -5.09 18.83 -4.05
C TRP A 127 -6.49 19.46 -4.18
N GLY A 128 -6.92 20.27 -3.19
CA GLY A 128 -8.03 21.19 -3.34
C GLY A 128 -9.37 20.50 -3.54
N ALA A 129 -9.47 19.20 -3.22
CA ALA A 129 -10.71 18.47 -3.31
C ALA A 129 -11.76 19.14 -2.40
N PRO A 130 -12.95 19.49 -2.91
CA PRO A 130 -13.98 20.12 -2.08
C PRO A 130 -14.32 19.25 -0.87
N PRO A 131 -14.59 19.81 0.33
CA PRO A 131 -14.89 19.02 1.53
C PRO A 131 -16.01 17.98 1.34
N ARG A 132 -17.01 18.30 0.49
CA ARG A 132 -18.09 17.38 0.12
C ARG A 132 -17.59 16.17 -0.67
N VAL A 133 -16.63 16.36 -1.56
CA VAL A 133 -15.99 15.27 -2.32
C VAL A 133 -15.16 14.39 -1.38
N VAL A 134 -14.38 14.99 -0.48
CA VAL A 134 -13.59 14.26 0.53
C VAL A 134 -14.50 13.41 1.43
N ALA A 135 -15.57 14.00 1.97
CA ALA A 135 -16.52 13.26 2.80
C ALA A 135 -17.23 12.15 2.01
N GLN A 136 -17.65 12.43 0.77
CA GLN A 136 -18.36 11.47 -0.07
C GLN A 136 -17.47 10.33 -0.55
N SER A 137 -16.20 10.59 -0.89
CA SER A 137 -15.24 9.55 -1.27
C SER A 137 -15.00 8.56 -0.13
N TRP A 138 -14.82 9.08 1.09
CA TRP A 138 -14.68 8.24 2.28
C TRP A 138 -15.96 7.47 2.60
N TRP A 139 -17.14 8.06 2.41
CA TRP A 139 -18.40 7.34 2.57
C TRP A 139 -18.52 6.17 1.58
N ILE A 140 -18.23 6.39 0.30
CA ILE A 140 -18.27 5.32 -0.72
C ILE A 140 -17.26 4.22 -0.36
N ALA A 141 -16.01 4.58 -0.06
CA ALA A 141 -14.97 3.62 0.29
C ALA A 141 -15.34 2.80 1.53
N ALA A 142 -15.88 3.44 2.56
CA ALA A 142 -16.33 2.77 3.78
C ALA A 142 -17.52 1.82 3.53
N GLU A 143 -18.45 2.18 2.65
CA GLU A 143 -19.56 1.31 2.26
C GLU A 143 -19.09 0.10 1.43
N LEU A 144 -18.14 0.28 0.52
CA LEU A 144 -17.52 -0.81 -0.24
C LEU A 144 -16.82 -1.80 0.71
N VAL A 145 -15.96 -1.33 1.63
CA VAL A 145 -15.30 -2.24 2.60
C VAL A 145 -16.28 -2.87 3.57
N ARG A 146 -17.36 -2.18 3.95
CA ARG A 146 -18.41 -2.76 4.79
C ARG A 146 -19.09 -3.95 4.10
N ARG A 147 -19.26 -3.87 2.78
CA ARG A 147 -19.89 -4.91 1.95
C ARG A 147 -18.90 -5.99 1.52
N HIS A 148 -17.61 -5.65 1.46
CA HIS A 148 -16.48 -6.50 1.08
C HIS A 148 -15.35 -6.42 2.15
N PRO A 149 -15.50 -7.08 3.32
CA PRO A 149 -14.58 -6.91 4.46
C PRO A 149 -13.13 -7.32 4.20
N GLU A 150 -12.88 -8.12 3.17
CA GLU A 150 -11.57 -8.53 2.66
C GLU A 150 -10.81 -7.40 1.95
N SER A 151 -11.51 -6.33 1.57
CA SER A 151 -10.94 -5.16 0.90
C SER A 151 -10.29 -4.18 1.87
N LEU A 152 -9.37 -3.40 1.33
CA LEU A 152 -8.66 -2.31 2.00
C LEU A 152 -8.88 -1.02 1.24
N VAL A 153 -8.71 0.09 1.96
CA VAL A 153 -8.61 1.43 1.38
C VAL A 153 -7.15 1.83 1.41
N TYR A 154 -6.66 2.45 0.33
CA TYR A 154 -5.31 3.00 0.23
C TYR A 154 -5.35 4.38 -0.43
N GLU A 155 -4.41 5.23 -0.07
CA GLU A 155 -4.17 6.50 -0.75
C GLU A 155 -3.15 6.25 -1.86
N ALA A 156 -3.44 6.73 -3.07
CA ALA A 156 -2.56 6.60 -4.23
C ALA A 156 -2.49 7.91 -4.99
N HIS A 157 -1.33 8.17 -5.61
CA HIS A 157 -1.14 9.35 -6.44
C HIS A 157 -0.64 9.01 -7.85
N PRO A 158 -1.48 8.36 -8.69
CA PRO A 158 -1.09 7.99 -10.04
C PRO A 158 -0.60 9.18 -10.87
N GLY A 159 0.24 8.89 -11.87
CA GLY A 159 0.80 9.92 -12.74
C GLY A 159 1.87 10.78 -12.05
N GLY A 160 2.51 10.28 -10.99
CA GLY A 160 3.56 11.00 -10.27
C GLY A 160 3.00 12.17 -9.47
N GLY A 161 1.93 11.93 -8.71
CA GLY A 161 1.29 12.97 -7.91
C GLY A 161 0.02 13.53 -8.52
N MET A 162 -0.15 13.54 -9.85
CA MET A 162 -1.21 14.34 -10.52
C MET A 162 -2.65 14.10 -10.05
N TYR A 163 -2.93 12.98 -9.40
CA TYR A 163 -4.26 12.63 -8.92
C TYR A 163 -4.25 12.34 -7.43
N ASP A 164 -5.35 12.68 -6.77
CA ASP A 164 -5.60 12.36 -5.36
C ASP A 164 -6.64 11.25 -5.28
N VAL A 165 -6.19 10.00 -5.16
CA VAL A 165 -7.06 8.83 -5.29
C VAL A 165 -7.20 8.11 -3.95
N LEU A 166 -8.45 7.93 -3.53
CA LEU A 166 -8.79 6.94 -2.53
C LEU A 166 -9.18 5.66 -3.25
N ALA A 167 -8.35 4.63 -3.18
CA ALA A 167 -8.57 3.41 -3.92
C ALA A 167 -8.98 2.26 -2.98
N VAL A 168 -9.88 1.41 -3.47
CA VAL A 168 -10.45 0.27 -2.73
C VAL A 168 -10.18 -0.99 -3.54
N ALA A 169 -9.47 -1.95 -2.95
CA ALA A 169 -9.21 -3.24 -3.59
C ALA A 169 -9.11 -4.36 -2.55
N PRO A 170 -9.28 -5.64 -2.97
CA PRO A 170 -9.03 -6.78 -2.10
C PRO A 170 -7.63 -6.72 -1.48
N SER A 171 -7.46 -7.14 -0.23
CA SER A 171 -6.15 -7.10 0.46
C SER A 171 -5.00 -7.80 -0.27
N ARG A 172 -5.30 -8.86 -1.02
CA ARG A 172 -4.32 -9.57 -1.87
C ARG A 172 -3.80 -8.75 -3.05
N HIS A 173 -4.50 -7.69 -3.45
CA HIS A 173 -4.00 -6.73 -4.45
C HIS A 173 -2.70 -6.03 -4.00
N PHE A 174 -2.43 -6.01 -2.70
CA PHE A 174 -1.22 -5.40 -2.11
C PHE A 174 -0.25 -6.43 -1.55
N SER A 175 -0.48 -7.72 -1.81
CA SER A 175 0.46 -8.77 -1.43
C SER A 175 1.49 -8.98 -2.53
N SER A 176 2.58 -9.67 -2.20
CA SER A 176 3.56 -10.14 -3.19
C SER A 176 2.97 -11.14 -4.20
N GLU A 177 1.76 -11.65 -3.94
CA GLU A 177 1.04 -12.63 -4.76
C GLU A 177 -0.10 -11.97 -5.55
N ALA A 178 -0.10 -10.63 -5.69
CA ALA A 178 -1.15 -9.91 -6.39
C ALA A 178 -1.34 -10.45 -7.81
N SER A 179 -2.53 -10.97 -8.10
CA SER A 179 -2.87 -11.43 -9.43
C SER A 179 -3.12 -10.24 -10.35
N THR A 180 -2.48 -10.23 -11.52
CA THR A 180 -2.69 -9.22 -12.57
C THR A 180 -4.10 -9.36 -13.13
N GLY A 181 -5.09 -8.75 -12.50
CA GLY A 181 -6.49 -8.85 -12.93
C GLY A 181 -7.53 -8.49 -11.88
N GLU A 182 -7.14 -8.38 -10.61
CA GLU A 182 -8.10 -7.97 -9.59
C GLU A 182 -8.55 -6.53 -9.76
N ALA A 183 -9.86 -6.34 -9.70
CA ALA A 183 -10.47 -5.04 -9.82
C ALA A 183 -10.14 -4.17 -8.60
N ALA A 184 -9.76 -2.92 -8.88
CA ALA A 184 -9.66 -1.85 -7.91
C ALA A 184 -10.68 -0.75 -8.28
N VAL A 185 -11.36 -0.23 -7.27
CA VAL A 185 -12.20 0.98 -7.39
C VAL A 185 -11.35 2.19 -7.05
N LEU A 186 -11.23 3.14 -7.98
CA LEU A 186 -10.44 4.36 -7.82
C LEU A 186 -11.39 5.56 -7.67
N LEU A 187 -11.39 6.18 -6.49
CA LEU A 187 -12.14 7.39 -6.21
C LEU A 187 -11.20 8.60 -6.33
N ASN A 188 -10.96 9.05 -7.56
CA ASN A 188 -10.11 10.22 -7.81
C ASN A 188 -10.83 11.50 -7.37
N ARG A 189 -10.43 12.07 -6.23
CA ARG A 189 -11.08 13.23 -5.58
C ARG A 189 -11.02 14.52 -6.39
N VAL A 190 -10.15 14.59 -7.40
CA VAL A 190 -10.05 15.72 -8.34
C VAL A 190 -10.44 15.33 -9.78
N GLY A 191 -11.02 14.14 -9.96
CA GLY A 191 -11.38 13.59 -11.26
C GLY A 191 -12.68 12.79 -11.21
N THR A 192 -12.64 11.57 -11.74
CA THR A 192 -13.81 10.68 -11.86
C THR A 192 -13.65 9.41 -11.02
N LEU A 193 -14.78 8.77 -10.75
CA LEU A 193 -14.81 7.43 -10.17
C LEU A 193 -14.59 6.42 -11.28
N GLN A 194 -13.65 5.51 -11.07
CA GLN A 194 -13.24 4.52 -12.07
C GLN A 194 -13.11 3.14 -11.44
N VAL A 195 -13.24 2.10 -12.27
CA VAL A 195 -12.87 0.73 -11.92
C VAL A 195 -11.76 0.28 -12.86
N HIS A 196 -10.65 -0.18 -12.29
CA HIS A 196 -9.51 -0.72 -13.03
C HIS A 196 -9.46 -2.22 -12.80
N ALA A 197 -9.52 -3.03 -13.86
CA ALA A 197 -9.43 -4.49 -13.81
C ALA A 197 -8.43 -5.00 -14.85
N GLY A 198 -7.19 -5.27 -14.41
CA GLY A 198 -6.08 -5.52 -15.33
C GLY A 198 -5.80 -4.29 -16.20
N ALA A 199 -5.86 -4.45 -17.53
CA ALA A 199 -5.68 -3.35 -18.47
C ALA A 199 -6.97 -2.55 -18.75
N ALA A 200 -8.14 -3.05 -18.30
CA ALA A 200 -9.41 -2.40 -18.54
C ALA A 200 -9.63 -1.25 -17.53
N ILE A 201 -9.96 -0.07 -18.03
CA ILE A 201 -10.34 1.10 -17.24
C ILE A 201 -11.77 1.49 -17.61
N THR A 202 -12.67 1.44 -16.64
CA THR A 202 -14.07 1.80 -16.83
C THR A 202 -14.40 3.03 -15.99
N GLY A 203 -14.72 4.14 -16.64
CA GLY A 203 -15.26 5.32 -15.97
C GLY A 203 -16.71 5.10 -15.55
N ILE A 204 -17.04 5.47 -14.31
CA ILE A 204 -18.37 5.26 -13.73
C ILE A 204 -19.14 6.58 -13.65
N ALA A 205 -18.59 7.57 -12.95
CA ALA A 205 -19.26 8.84 -12.73
C ALA A 205 -18.26 9.96 -12.43
N ASP A 206 -18.68 11.20 -12.65
CA ASP A 206 -18.03 12.38 -12.08
C ASP A 206 -18.61 12.74 -10.70
N TRP A 207 -17.91 13.59 -9.95
CA TRP A 207 -18.35 13.98 -8.61
C TRP A 207 -19.66 14.78 -8.61
N ALA A 208 -19.94 15.57 -9.66
CA ALA A 208 -21.18 16.32 -9.73
C ALA A 208 -22.39 15.37 -9.75
N SER A 209 -22.33 14.34 -10.60
CA SER A 209 -23.34 13.29 -10.72
C SER A 209 -23.48 12.49 -9.43
N VAL A 210 -22.37 12.15 -8.78
CA VAL A 210 -22.38 11.45 -7.48
C VAL A 210 -23.03 12.28 -6.38
N LEU A 211 -22.73 13.58 -6.30
CA LEU A 211 -23.23 14.47 -5.25
C LEU A 211 -24.71 14.85 -5.42
N ILE A 212 -25.24 14.84 -6.64
CA ILE A 212 -26.67 15.11 -6.92
C ILE A 212 -27.51 13.83 -7.01
N ALA A 213 -26.90 12.64 -6.91
CA ALA A 213 -27.59 11.37 -7.03
C ALA A 213 -28.69 11.25 -5.95
N ALA A 214 -29.94 11.08 -6.39
CA ALA A 214 -31.08 10.90 -5.48
C ALA A 214 -30.95 9.65 -4.61
N LYS A 215 -30.20 8.65 -5.09
CA LYS A 215 -29.95 7.37 -4.40
C LYS A 215 -28.44 7.07 -4.39
N PRO A 216 -27.69 7.57 -3.40
CA PRO A 216 -26.24 7.41 -3.34
C PRO A 216 -25.76 5.95 -3.35
N PHE A 217 -26.58 5.02 -2.85
CA PHE A 217 -26.26 3.59 -2.87
C PHE A 217 -26.28 2.95 -4.27
N GLU A 218 -26.91 3.58 -5.27
CA GLU A 218 -26.86 3.08 -6.65
C GLU A 218 -25.44 3.20 -7.22
N ILE A 219 -24.71 4.27 -6.89
CA ILE A 219 -23.29 4.42 -7.25
C ILE A 219 -22.42 3.30 -6.65
N VAL A 220 -22.64 2.97 -5.37
CA VAL A 220 -21.89 1.87 -4.71
C VAL A 220 -22.15 0.54 -5.42
N ARG A 221 -23.41 0.25 -5.76
CA ARG A 221 -23.79 -0.99 -6.47
C ARG A 221 -23.24 -1.05 -7.89
N GLU A 222 -23.18 0.08 -8.58
CA GLU A 222 -22.60 0.16 -9.91
C GLU A 222 -21.09 -0.11 -9.88
N LEU A 223 -20.37 0.50 -8.92
CA LEU A 223 -18.95 0.21 -8.68
C LEU A 223 -18.71 -1.27 -8.40
N GLU A 224 -19.51 -1.89 -7.52
CA GLU A 224 -19.45 -3.33 -7.23
C GLU A 224 -19.69 -4.18 -8.48
N SER A 225 -20.73 -3.85 -9.24
CA SER A 225 -21.10 -4.56 -10.47
C SER A 225 -19.97 -4.53 -11.50
N VAL A 226 -19.39 -3.35 -11.76
CA VAL A 226 -18.30 -3.19 -12.74
C VAL A 226 -17.01 -3.82 -12.23
N ALA A 227 -16.75 -3.79 -10.93
CA ALA A 227 -15.62 -4.48 -10.32
C ALA A 227 -15.76 -6.01 -10.28
N GLY A 228 -16.93 -6.54 -10.67
CA GLY A 228 -17.23 -7.98 -10.56
C GLY A 228 -17.35 -8.45 -9.11
N TRP A 229 -17.59 -7.53 -8.17
CA TRP A 229 -17.74 -7.84 -6.76
C TRP A 229 -19.18 -8.29 -6.49
N LEU A 230 -19.34 -9.54 -6.08
CA LEU A 230 -20.66 -10.09 -5.80
C LEU A 230 -21.28 -9.39 -4.57
N PRO A 231 -22.44 -8.74 -4.71
CA PRO A 231 -23.05 -8.05 -3.59
C PRO A 231 -23.37 -9.06 -2.47
N PRO A 232 -23.07 -8.74 -1.21
CA PRO A 232 -23.27 -9.68 -0.12
C PRO A 232 -24.78 -9.93 0.10
N ARG A 233 -25.15 -11.19 0.34
CA ARG A 233 -26.57 -11.58 0.60
C ARG A 233 -27.17 -10.87 1.81
N ALA A 234 -26.34 -10.58 2.80
CA ALA A 234 -26.69 -9.80 3.99
C ALA A 234 -25.54 -8.84 4.31
N THR A 235 -25.85 -7.75 4.99
CA THR A 235 -24.81 -6.83 5.48
C THR A 235 -23.85 -7.58 6.42
N PRO A 236 -22.54 -7.63 6.13
CA PRO A 236 -21.57 -8.22 7.03
C PRO A 236 -21.55 -7.53 8.40
N SER A 237 -21.16 -8.27 9.44
CA SER A 237 -20.97 -7.70 10.77
C SER A 237 -19.84 -6.65 10.75
N ALA A 238 -19.95 -5.65 11.63
CA ALA A 238 -18.92 -4.64 11.75
C ALA A 238 -17.63 -5.28 12.30
N THR A 239 -16.58 -5.25 11.49
CA THR A 239 -15.21 -5.59 11.88
C THR A 239 -14.45 -4.33 12.31
N ARG A 240 -13.34 -4.49 13.03
CA ARG A 240 -12.45 -3.36 13.39
C ARG A 240 -12.06 -2.53 12.17
N ARG A 241 -11.63 -3.19 11.09
CA ARG A 241 -11.33 -2.59 9.79
C ARG A 241 -12.50 -1.80 9.20
N SER A 242 -13.68 -2.41 9.12
CA SER A 242 -14.85 -1.71 8.60
C SER A 242 -15.21 -0.48 9.47
N LEU A 243 -14.97 -0.56 10.78
CA LEU A 243 -15.22 0.55 11.70
C LEU A 243 -14.18 1.67 11.54
N THR A 244 -12.92 1.38 11.22
CA THR A 244 -11.90 2.40 10.91
C THR A 244 -12.39 3.33 9.80
N TYR A 245 -12.71 2.78 8.63
CA TYR A 245 -13.11 3.59 7.48
C TYR A 245 -14.47 4.26 7.70
N ARG A 246 -15.40 3.58 8.36
CA ARG A 246 -16.72 4.16 8.70
C ARG A 246 -16.60 5.28 9.74
N PHE A 247 -15.67 5.18 10.68
CA PHE A 247 -15.39 6.26 11.64
C PHE A 247 -14.85 7.48 10.90
N ILE A 248 -13.86 7.31 10.01
CA ILE A 248 -13.31 8.39 9.18
C ILE A 248 -14.43 9.05 8.34
N ALA A 249 -15.20 8.26 7.60
CA ALA A 249 -16.32 8.75 6.81
C ALA A 249 -17.37 9.50 7.65
N SER A 250 -17.68 8.98 8.84
CA SER A 250 -18.61 9.63 9.76
C SER A 250 -18.07 10.95 10.30
N ALA A 251 -16.77 11.04 10.58
CA ALA A 251 -16.14 12.26 11.08
C ALA A 251 -16.17 13.35 10.01
N LEU A 252 -15.69 13.04 8.80
CA LEU A 252 -15.67 13.98 7.67
C LEU A 252 -17.08 14.44 7.28
N GLY A 253 -18.07 13.54 7.35
CA GLY A 253 -19.47 13.91 7.12
C GLY A 253 -20.05 14.87 8.17
N MET A 254 -19.58 14.81 9.42
CA MET A 254 -20.02 15.75 10.47
C MET A 254 -19.43 17.15 10.29
N PHE A 255 -18.21 17.25 9.75
CA PHE A 255 -17.47 18.49 9.60
C PHE A 255 -17.46 19.07 8.18
N VAL A 256 -18.31 18.58 7.28
CA VAL A 256 -18.31 18.98 5.86
C VAL A 256 -18.58 20.48 5.62
N ASN A 257 -19.25 21.16 6.57
CA ASN A 257 -19.52 22.59 6.53
C ASN A 257 -18.80 23.35 7.66
N ASP A 258 -17.80 22.72 8.28
CA ASP A 258 -16.96 23.40 9.27
C ASP A 258 -16.15 24.51 8.59
N ARG A 259 -15.75 25.54 9.35
CA ARG A 259 -14.88 26.61 8.86
C ARG A 259 -13.45 26.14 8.65
N HIS A 260 -13.04 25.10 9.37
CA HIS A 260 -11.74 24.45 9.26
C HIS A 260 -11.80 23.37 8.17
N GLN A 261 -10.69 23.14 7.49
CA GLN A 261 -10.60 22.07 6.49
C GLN A 261 -10.38 20.74 7.19
N TRP A 262 -11.24 19.76 6.90
CA TRP A 262 -11.14 18.41 7.44
C TRP A 262 -10.80 17.42 6.33
N ASP A 263 -9.85 16.53 6.59
CA ASP A 263 -9.41 15.49 5.65
C ASP A 263 -8.95 14.23 6.41
N ALA A 264 -8.74 13.14 5.69
CA ALA A 264 -8.03 11.98 6.20
C ALA A 264 -7.00 11.48 5.18
N ARG A 265 -5.77 11.28 5.66
CA ARG A 265 -4.60 10.92 4.84
C ARG A 265 -3.89 9.73 5.42
N CYS A 266 -3.39 8.85 4.56
CA CYS A 266 -2.54 7.74 4.95
C CYS A 266 -1.21 8.30 5.45
N GLU A 267 -0.67 7.69 6.50
CA GLU A 267 0.67 8.00 6.98
C GLU A 267 1.71 7.68 5.92
N LEU A 268 1.51 6.65 5.09
CA LEU A 268 2.37 6.41 3.94
C LEU A 268 1.93 7.27 2.76
N PHE A 269 2.87 8.04 2.22
CA PHE A 269 2.68 8.93 1.09
C PHE A 269 3.40 8.38 -0.14
N ASP A 270 2.64 8.15 -1.20
CA ASP A 270 3.17 7.80 -2.52
C ASP A 270 3.63 9.08 -3.24
N THR A 271 4.96 9.29 -3.28
CA THR A 271 5.63 10.41 -3.94
C THR A 271 6.19 10.00 -5.30
N VAL A 272 6.64 10.98 -6.08
CA VAL A 272 7.36 10.74 -7.35
C VAL A 272 8.64 9.90 -7.14
N ASP A 273 9.27 10.04 -5.97
CA ASP A 273 10.55 9.43 -5.63
C ASP A 273 10.39 8.10 -4.86
N GLY A 274 9.16 7.73 -4.50
CA GLY A 274 8.84 6.49 -3.81
C GLY A 274 7.83 6.65 -2.67
N LEU A 275 7.77 5.64 -1.81
CA LEU A 275 6.89 5.64 -0.63
C LEU A 275 7.62 6.26 0.56
N GLU A 276 7.05 7.30 1.16
CA GLU A 276 7.64 7.99 2.32
C GLU A 276 6.59 8.19 3.43
N PRO A 277 6.95 8.04 4.72
CA PRO A 277 6.06 8.42 5.81
C PRO A 277 5.82 9.94 5.85
N ARG A 278 4.58 10.36 6.17
CA ARG A 278 4.22 11.76 6.41
C ARG A 278 4.65 12.27 7.79
N GLY A 279 4.97 11.37 8.72
CA GLY A 279 5.40 11.71 10.07
C GLY A 279 4.24 11.98 11.03
N PHE A 280 2.99 11.60 10.69
CA PHE A 280 1.89 11.70 11.64
C PHE A 280 2.16 10.81 12.85
N VAL A 281 2.64 9.57 12.62
CA VAL A 281 2.90 8.59 13.68
C VAL A 281 3.82 9.14 14.78
N ASP A 282 4.79 9.97 14.43
CA ASP A 282 5.75 10.57 15.38
C ASP A 282 5.07 11.47 16.41
N SER A 283 3.91 12.04 16.07
CA SER A 283 3.10 12.86 16.97
C SER A 283 2.22 12.05 17.93
N PHE A 284 2.20 10.71 17.81
CA PHE A 284 1.37 9.80 18.61
C PHE A 284 2.23 8.68 19.22
N PRO A 285 2.80 8.86 20.42
CA PRO A 285 3.76 7.93 21.01
C PRO A 285 3.30 6.47 21.07
N GLN A 286 2.02 6.24 21.37
CA GLN A 286 1.45 4.89 21.40
C GLN A 286 1.33 4.27 20.01
N ALA A 287 1.04 5.06 18.97
CA ALA A 287 1.03 4.55 17.59
C ALA A 287 2.43 4.21 17.12
N HIS A 288 3.42 5.05 17.46
CA HIS A 288 4.83 4.80 17.17
C HIS A 288 5.34 3.53 17.86
N ALA A 289 4.97 3.32 19.13
CA ALA A 289 5.29 2.08 19.84
C ALA A 289 4.61 0.86 19.19
N ASP A 290 3.34 1.00 18.80
CA ASP A 290 2.59 -0.07 18.16
C ASP A 290 3.12 -0.41 16.76
N LEU A 291 3.80 0.52 16.06
CA LEU A 291 4.37 0.34 14.72
C LEU A 291 5.25 -0.92 14.62
N ALA A 292 6.01 -1.23 15.68
CA ALA A 292 6.87 -2.41 15.75
C ALA A 292 6.10 -3.74 15.85
N SER A 293 4.83 -3.68 16.28
CA SER A 293 3.98 -4.83 16.57
C SER A 293 2.87 -5.06 15.54
N VAL A 294 2.75 -4.18 14.54
CA VAL A 294 1.55 -4.17 13.69
C VAL A 294 1.49 -5.44 12.84
N PRO A 295 0.34 -6.13 12.81
CA PRO A 295 0.08 -7.22 11.87
C PRO A 295 0.36 -6.78 10.43
N ARG A 296 0.76 -7.71 9.55
CA ARG A 296 1.02 -7.46 8.12
C ARG A 296 -0.27 -7.17 7.31
N ILE A 297 -1.05 -6.16 7.69
CA ILE A 297 -2.34 -5.79 7.08
C ILE A 297 -2.25 -4.37 6.50
N GLY A 298 -2.06 -4.29 5.19
CA GLY A 298 -1.85 -3.05 4.46
C GLY A 298 -1.04 -3.34 3.21
N ILE A 299 -0.23 -2.38 2.77
CA ILE A 299 0.77 -2.64 1.74
C ILE A 299 1.83 -3.57 2.33
N TYR A 300 2.11 -4.69 1.66
CA TYR A 300 3.04 -5.68 2.16
C TYR A 300 4.43 -5.07 2.38
N GLY A 301 4.92 -5.16 3.62
CA GLY A 301 6.24 -4.62 4.01
C GLY A 301 6.22 -3.16 4.48
N GLU A 302 5.08 -2.48 4.39
CA GLU A 302 4.97 -1.04 4.67
C GLU A 302 4.04 -0.76 5.86
N PRO A 303 4.54 -0.83 7.11
CA PRO A 303 3.70 -0.71 8.32
C PRO A 303 3.06 0.68 8.46
N HIS A 304 3.69 1.73 7.90
CA HIS A 304 3.14 3.07 7.86
C HIS A 304 1.82 3.16 7.06
N SER A 305 1.61 2.29 6.07
CA SER A 305 0.35 2.26 5.31
C SER A 305 -0.87 1.89 6.16
N HIS A 306 -0.65 1.41 7.39
CA HIS A 306 -1.71 0.95 8.28
C HIS A 306 -2.36 2.08 9.07
N TYR A 307 -1.81 3.29 9.02
CA TYR A 307 -2.26 4.42 9.82
C TYR A 307 -2.84 5.52 8.95
N TRP A 308 -3.92 6.12 9.44
CA TRP A 308 -4.62 7.23 8.82
C TRP A 308 -4.69 8.40 9.79
N GLY A 309 -4.15 9.55 9.41
CA GLY A 309 -4.32 10.80 10.14
C GLY A 309 -5.68 11.41 9.82
N LEU A 310 -6.49 11.68 10.85
CA LEU A 310 -7.64 12.58 10.75
C LEU A 310 -7.12 14.00 10.93
N LEU A 311 -7.22 14.80 9.87
CA LEU A 311 -6.58 16.11 9.77
C LEU A 311 -7.60 17.23 9.97
N ARG A 312 -7.14 18.31 10.61
CA ARG A 312 -7.83 19.60 10.70
C ARG A 312 -6.84 20.70 10.32
N ASP A 313 -7.14 21.45 9.26
CA ASP A 313 -6.23 22.44 8.65
C ASP A 313 -4.83 21.86 8.37
N GLY A 314 -4.79 20.60 7.90
CA GLY A 314 -3.55 19.86 7.62
C GLY A 314 -2.87 19.25 8.85
N GLU A 315 -3.32 19.56 10.06
CA GLU A 315 -2.76 19.02 11.29
C GLU A 315 -3.46 17.71 11.72
N ALA A 316 -2.70 16.65 11.96
CA ALA A 316 -3.24 15.39 12.47
C ALA A 316 -3.69 15.53 13.94
N ILE A 317 -5.00 15.58 14.16
CA ILE A 317 -5.60 15.67 15.51
C ILE A 317 -5.82 14.30 16.15
N ALA A 318 -5.93 13.26 15.32
CA ALA A 318 -6.05 11.88 15.74
C ALA A 318 -5.44 10.98 14.67
N LEU A 319 -4.98 9.79 15.09
CA LEU A 319 -4.49 8.76 14.18
C LEU A 319 -5.36 7.52 14.35
N VAL A 320 -5.69 6.83 13.26
CA VAL A 320 -6.51 5.62 13.28
C VAL A 320 -5.78 4.51 12.55
N SER A 321 -5.61 3.35 13.18
CA SER A 321 -5.08 2.18 12.47
C SER A 321 -6.19 1.41 11.74
N ILE A 322 -5.81 0.69 10.67
CA ILE A 322 -6.69 -0.24 9.94
C ILE A 322 -7.23 -1.34 10.87
N ASP A 323 -6.52 -1.67 11.95
CA ASP A 323 -6.98 -2.60 12.98
C ASP A 323 -7.96 -2.00 14.00
N GLY A 324 -8.49 -0.80 13.75
CA GLY A 324 -9.56 -0.20 14.54
C GLY A 324 -9.09 0.36 15.88
N ARG A 325 -7.85 0.83 15.97
CA ARG A 325 -7.38 1.61 17.12
C ARG A 325 -7.40 3.10 16.79
N LEU A 326 -7.92 3.91 17.70
CA LEU A 326 -7.86 5.37 17.66
C LEU A 326 -6.82 5.86 18.66
N TYR A 327 -5.80 6.55 18.16
CA TYR A 327 -4.75 7.16 18.96
C TYR A 327 -5.00 8.66 19.08
N ARG A 328 -4.79 9.16 20.28
CA ARG A 328 -4.79 10.60 20.60
C ARG A 328 -3.37 11.00 20.98
N ARG A 329 -3.00 12.26 20.73
CA ARG A 329 -1.66 12.77 21.11
C ARG A 329 -1.42 12.61 22.61
N ALA A 330 -2.46 12.86 23.40
CA ALA A 330 -2.48 12.64 24.83
C ALA A 330 -3.67 11.74 25.21
N GLY A 331 -3.45 10.83 26.15
CA GLY A 331 -4.48 9.94 26.69
C GLY A 331 -4.36 8.49 26.20
N ALA A 332 -5.40 7.71 26.51
CA ALA A 332 -5.44 6.29 26.18
C ALA A 332 -5.79 6.05 24.70
N THR A 333 -5.16 5.03 24.12
CA THR A 333 -5.59 4.43 22.85
C THR A 333 -6.95 3.76 23.05
N LEU A 334 -7.86 3.93 22.08
CA LEU A 334 -9.22 3.40 22.14
C LEU A 334 -9.43 2.33 21.06
N ASP A 335 -10.08 1.22 21.40
CA ASP A 335 -10.54 0.21 20.43
C ASP A 335 -11.91 0.65 19.88
N LEU A 336 -11.98 0.95 18.58
CA LEU A 336 -13.19 1.42 17.91
C LEU A 336 -14.33 0.41 17.96
N LEU A 337 -14.05 -0.90 17.99
CA LEU A 337 -15.10 -1.92 18.13
C LEU A 337 -15.69 -1.92 19.54
N VAL A 338 -14.87 -1.75 20.56
CA VAL A 338 -15.34 -1.60 21.96
C VAL A 338 -16.18 -0.34 22.11
N GLU A 339 -15.71 0.80 21.60
CA GLU A 339 -16.46 2.05 21.64
C GLU A 339 -17.76 1.96 20.82
N TYR A 340 -17.74 1.29 19.67
CA TYR A 340 -18.95 1.06 18.87
C TYR A 340 -20.01 0.27 19.65
N GLN A 341 -19.59 -0.76 20.39
CA GLN A 341 -20.49 -1.56 21.23
C GLN A 341 -21.04 -0.75 22.40
N LYS A 342 -20.18 0.01 23.10
CA LYS A 342 -20.54 0.90 24.20
C LYS A 342 -21.58 1.94 23.79
N HIS A 343 -21.50 2.45 22.56
CA HIS A 343 -22.46 3.38 21.98
C HIS A 343 -23.63 2.68 21.27
N HIS A 344 -24.01 1.47 21.71
CA HIS A 344 -25.15 0.68 21.22
C HIS A 344 -25.12 0.46 19.70
N ARG A 345 -23.94 0.26 19.13
CA ARG A 345 -23.73 0.05 17.69
C ARG A 345 -24.23 1.22 16.83
N ARG A 346 -24.26 2.44 17.39
CA ARG A 346 -24.63 3.68 16.70
C ARG A 346 -23.39 4.48 16.32
N LEU A 347 -22.93 4.32 15.08
CA LEU A 347 -21.70 4.92 14.55
C LEU A 347 -21.62 6.43 14.82
N ARG A 348 -22.66 7.20 14.46
CA ARG A 348 -22.67 8.67 14.67
C ARG A 348 -22.53 9.06 16.15
N ARG A 349 -23.13 8.30 17.08
CA ARG A 349 -23.02 8.57 18.52
C ARG A 349 -21.60 8.30 19.01
N MET A 350 -21.01 7.20 18.54
CA MET A 350 -19.61 6.87 18.83
C MET A 350 -18.68 7.97 18.29
N THR A 351 -18.78 8.31 17.00
CA THR A 351 -17.97 9.36 16.38
C THR A 351 -18.08 10.68 17.12
N ALA A 352 -19.31 11.10 17.46
CA ALA A 352 -19.54 12.33 18.19
C ALA A 352 -18.92 12.33 19.60
N ALA A 353 -19.02 11.20 20.33
CA ALA A 353 -18.40 11.06 21.63
C ALA A 353 -16.86 11.08 21.57
N LEU A 354 -16.29 10.44 20.54
CA LEU A 354 -14.84 10.35 20.35
C LEU A 354 -14.21 11.68 19.88
N LEU A 355 -14.97 12.52 19.19
CA LEU A 355 -14.54 13.82 18.65
C LEU A 355 -15.17 15.02 19.36
N ARG A 356 -15.73 14.82 20.56
CA ARG A 356 -16.49 15.85 21.29
C ARG A 356 -15.77 17.19 21.48
N ASP A 357 -14.44 17.16 21.55
CA ASP A 357 -13.63 18.35 21.80
C ASP A 357 -13.52 19.25 20.54
N TRP A 358 -14.04 18.76 19.40
CA TRP A 358 -14.02 19.43 18.10
C TRP A 358 -15.41 19.72 17.53
N LEU A 359 -16.49 19.29 18.22
CA LEU A 359 -17.89 19.59 17.88
C LEU A 359 -18.36 20.86 18.60
#